data_AF-A0A9D9UZY6-F1
#
_entry.id   AF-A0A9D9UZY6-F1
#
_cell.length_a   1.000
_cell.length_b   1.000
_cell.length_c   1.000
_cell.angle_alpha   90.00
_cell.angle_beta   90.00
_cell.angle_gamma   90.00
#
_symmetry.space_group_name_H-M   'P 1'
#
loop_
_entity.id
_entity.type
_entity.pdbx_description
1 polymer ?
#
loop_
_entity_poly.entity_id
_entity_poly.type
_entity_poly.pdbx_seq_one_letter_code
_entity_poly.pdbx_strand_id
1 'polypeptide(L)' 'MIRILMWTAIAVLVMSFFGISIQAVVESPAGQENIDYVLGFLKAGIAFIFHFLGGILEWVVRIFT' A
#
# COMPACT_ATOMS: atom_id res chain seq x y z
N MET A 1 -14.53 -12.72 -3.42
CA MET A 1 -14.91 -11.31 -3.13
C MET A 1 -15.69 -11.17 -1.82
N ILE A 2 -16.73 -11.98 -1.56
CA ILE A 2 -17.51 -11.96 -0.30
C ILE A 2 -16.65 -12.08 0.98
N ARG A 3 -15.62 -12.94 1.01
CA ARG A 3 -14.73 -13.06 2.18
C ARG A 3 -14.05 -11.73 2.54
N ILE A 4 -13.62 -10.94 1.56
CA ILE A 4 -12.93 -9.67 1.80
C ILE A 4 -13.91 -8.66 2.41
N LEU A 5 -15.09 -8.52 1.83
CA LEU A 5 -16.15 -7.65 2.36
C LEU A 5 -16.53 -8.01 3.80
N MET A 6 -16.63 -9.31 4.10
CA MET A 6 -16.91 -9.80 5.45
C MET A 6 -15.81 -9.41 6.44
N TRP A 7 -14.53 -9.62 6.09
CA TRP A 7 -13.41 -9.24 6.96
C TRP A 7 -13.32 -7.73 7.16
N THR A 8 -13.58 -6.93 6.12
CA THR A 8 -13.62 -5.46 6.24
C THR A 8 -14.75 -5.01 7.17
N ALA A 9 -15.94 -5.60 7.05
CA ALA A 9 -17.07 -5.28 7.93
C ALA A 9 -16.77 -5.64 9.39
N ILE A 10 -16.16 -6.81 9.64
CA ILE A 10 -15.75 -7.23 10.98
C ILE A 10 -14.70 -6.27 11.56
N ALA A 11 -13.70 -5.87 10.77
CA ALA A 11 -12.67 -4.94 11.22
C ALA A 11 -13.26 -3.57 11.61
N VAL A 12 -14.20 -3.04 10.82
CA VAL A 12 -14.89 -1.78 11.11
C VAL A 12 -15.76 -1.90 12.36
N LEU A 13 -16.51 -3.01 12.51
CA LEU A 13 -17.32 -3.28 13.71
C LEU A 13 -16.48 -3.39 14.98
N VAL A 14 -15.35 -4.07 14.92
CA VAL A 14 -14.41 -4.21 16.05
C VAL A 14 -13.84 -2.84 16.44
N MET A 15 -13.37 -2.05 15.49
CA MET A 15 -12.90 -0.68 15.78
C MET A 15 -14.01 0.19 16.40
N SER A 16 -15.23 0.09 15.89
CA SER A 16 -16.38 0.81 16.43
C SER A 16 -16.75 0.35 17.85
N PHE A 17 -16.70 -0.94 18.14
CA PHE A 17 -17.01 -1.50 19.46
C PHE A 17 -16.02 -1.04 20.53
N PHE A 18 -14.73 -1.00 20.18
CA PHE A 18 -13.68 -0.52 21.09
C PHE A 18 -13.62 1.01 21.21
N GLY A 19 -14.49 1.76 20.51
CA GLY A 19 -14.42 3.22 20.45
C GLY A 19 -13.12 3.74 19.83
N ILE A 20 -12.39 2.86 19.12
CA ILE A 20 -11.12 3.18 18.48
C ILE A 20 -11.46 3.90 17.18
N SER A 21 -11.31 5.22 17.21
CA SER A 21 -11.32 6.03 16.01
C SER A 21 -10.21 5.55 15.06
N ILE A 22 -10.54 5.33 13.79
CA ILE A 22 -9.52 5.10 12.73
C ILE A 22 -8.49 6.23 12.76
N GLN A 23 -8.94 7.45 13.06
CA GLN A 23 -8.10 8.63 13.23
C GLN A 23 -7.14 8.47 14.41
N ALA A 24 -7.58 7.91 15.54
CA ALA A 24 -6.71 7.64 16.68
C ALA A 24 -5.65 6.57 16.39
N VAL A 25 -5.96 5.58 15.53
CA VAL A 25 -4.97 4.59 15.08
C VAL A 25 -3.96 5.26 14.13
N VAL A 26 -4.43 6.04 13.16
CA VAL A 26 -3.58 6.74 12.20
C VAL A 26 -2.70 7.79 12.87
N GLU A 27 -3.20 8.48 13.89
CA GLU A 27 -2.45 9.50 14.64
C GLU A 27 -1.54 8.88 15.71
N SER A 28 -1.73 7.61 16.07
CA SER A 28 -0.86 6.94 17.05
C SER A 28 0.56 6.77 16.51
N PRO A 29 1.61 6.89 17.36
CA PRO A 29 2.99 6.69 16.94
C PRO A 29 3.22 5.34 16.25
N ALA A 30 2.67 4.27 16.82
CA ALA A 30 2.75 2.93 16.24
C ALA A 30 1.97 2.79 14.91
N GLY A 31 0.88 3.53 14.75
CA GLY A 31 0.12 3.54 13.49
C GLY A 31 0.86 4.27 12.37
N GLN A 32 1.46 5.42 12.67
CA GLN A 32 2.27 6.15 11.70
C GLN A 32 3.49 5.34 11.24
N GLU A 33 4.20 4.67 12.17
CA GLU A 33 5.33 3.80 11.82
C GLU A 33 4.94 2.67 10.86
N ASN A 34 3.80 2.02 11.08
CA ASN A 34 3.31 0.95 10.21
C ASN A 34 2.85 1.48 8.84
N ILE A 35 2.19 2.64 8.82
CA ILE A 35 1.76 3.29 7.58
C ILE A 35 2.97 3.71 6.75
N ASP A 36 3.97 4.33 7.38
CA ASP A 36 5.21 4.75 6.72
C ASP A 36 6.00 3.56 6.18
N TYR A 37 6.04 2.45 6.93
CA TYR A 37 6.65 1.20 6.46
C TYR A 37 5.96 0.69 5.19
N VAL A 38 4.62 0.57 5.19
CA VAL A 38 3.85 0.07 4.05
C VAL A 38 3.96 1.02 2.84
N LEU A 39 3.87 2.33 3.07
CA LEU A 39 4.02 3.34 2.03
C LEU A 39 5.45 3.36 1.47
N GLY A 40 6.47 3.16 2.30
CA GLY A 40 7.86 3.02 1.89
C GLY A 40 8.05 1.84 0.95
N PHE A 41 7.52 0.67 1.31
CA PHE A 41 7.51 -0.52 0.46
C PHE A 41 6.78 -0.29 -0.86
N LEU A 42 5.63 0.39 -0.82
CA LEU A 42 4.87 0.70 -2.03
C LEU A 42 5.65 1.64 -2.97
N LYS A 43 6.26 2.70 -2.44
CA LYS A 43 7.10 3.61 -3.22
C LYS A 43 8.29 2.88 -3.85
N ALA A 44 8.96 2.01 -3.09
CA ALA A 44 10.08 1.22 -3.59
C ALA A 44 9.65 0.27 -4.71
N GLY A 45 8.52 -0.42 -4.54
CA GLY A 45 7.96 -1.30 -5.58
C GLY A 45 7.58 -0.55 -6.86
N ILE A 46 6.95 0.62 -6.73
CA ILE A 46 6.61 1.47 -7.87
C ILE A 46 7.87 1.95 -8.60
N ALA A 47 8.90 2.42 -7.87
CA ALA A 47 10.16 2.85 -8.47
C ALA A 47 10.86 1.72 -9.23
N PHE A 48 10.86 0.51 -8.68
CA PHE A 48 11.39 -0.68 -9.35
C PHE A 48 10.69 -0.97 -10.67
N ILE A 49 9.35 -0.90 -10.69
CA ILE A 49 8.55 -1.13 -11.90
C ILE A 49 8.91 -0.11 -12.99
N PHE A 50 8.96 1.17 -12.65
CA PHE A 50 9.29 2.21 -13.63
C PHE A 50 10.70 2.07 -14.17
N HIS A 51 11.68 1.74 -13.32
CA HIS A 51 13.05 1.51 -13.77
C HIS A 51 13.15 0.29 -14.71
N PHE A 52 12.45 -0.80 -14.38
CA PHE A 52 12.41 -1.98 -15.22
C PHE A 52 11.77 -1.70 -16.59
N LEU A 53 10.63 -1.01 -16.63
CA LEU A 53 9.95 -0.65 -17.87
C LEU A 53 10.79 0.33 -18.72
N GLY A 54 11.47 1.28 -18.07
CA GLY A 54 12.42 2.17 -18.75
C GLY A 54 13.54 1.40 -19.43
N GLY A 55 14.15 0.42 -18.73
CA GLY A 55 15.20 -0.42 -19.31
C GLY A 55 14.72 -1.28 -20.50
N ILE A 56 13.48 -1.80 -20.44
CA ILE A 56 12.89 -2.51 -21.60
C ILE A 56 12.71 -1.55 -22.77
N LEU A 57 12.17 -0.36 -22.52
CA LEU A 57 11.92 0.62 -23.58
C LEU A 57 13.23 1.03 -24.27
N GLU A 58 14.29 1.28 -23.50
CA GLU A 58 15.62 1.57 -24.03
C GLU A 58 16.17 0.42 -24.88
N TRP A 59 16.02 -0.82 -24.40
CA TRP A 59 16.42 -2.01 -25.15
C TRP A 59 15.66 -2.14 -26.48
N VAL A 60 14.34 -1.92 -26.47
CA VAL A 60 13.51 -1.94 -27.67
C VAL A 60 13.99 -0.88 -28.66
N VAL A 61 14.13 0.39 -28.22
CA VAL A 61 14.57 1.49 -29.09
C VAL A 61 15.91 1.15 -29.74
N ARG A 62 16.87 0.60 -28.98
CA ARG A 62 18.19 0.22 -29.51
C ARG A 62 18.15 -0.87 -30.58
N ILE A 63 17.13 -1.73 -30.61
CA ILE A 63 17.00 -2.77 -31.64
C ILE A 63 16.51 -2.21 -32.97
N PHE A 64 15.69 -1.15 -32.93
CA PHE A 64 15.00 -0.61 -34.09
C PHE A 64 15.65 0.67 -34.67
N THR A 65 16.74 1.16 -34.06
CA THR A 65 17.52 2.33 -34.53
C THR A 65 18.98 1.94 -34.72
#